data_AF-A0A972RA97-F1
#
_entry.id   AF-A0A972RA97-F1
#
_cell.length_a   1.000
_cell.length_b   1.000
_cell.length_c   1.000
_cell.angle_alpha   90.00
_cell.angle_beta   90.00
_cell.angle_gamma   90.00
#
_symmetry.space_group_name_H-M   'P 1'
#
loop_
_entity.id
_entity.type
_entity.pdbx_description
1 polymer ?
#
loop_
_entity_poly.entity_id
_entity_poly.type
_entity_poly.pdbx_seq_one_letter_code
_entity_poly.pdbx_strand_id
1 'polypeptide(L)'
;MFEPMKKALLVGLGIQEKMKEYVDDLVRKGEVSKEQSGSLFKDLMGSAEKNLEGLEKSWREIIQSTMERMNLPTRTDMENLEKKVNALSRRLAKLDKEGKEEEEEK
;
A
#
# COMPACT_ATOMS: atom_id res chain seq x y z
N MET A 1 0.13 -14.11 0.14
CA MET A 1 -1.13 -13.32 0.07
C MET A 1 -2.00 -13.43 1.32
N PHE A 2 -2.02 -14.55 2.07
CA PHE A 2 -2.85 -14.69 3.28
C PHE A 2 -2.30 -14.03 4.56
N GLU A 3 -0.99 -13.80 4.66
CA GLU A 3 -0.37 -13.20 5.87
C GLU A 3 -0.82 -11.75 6.18
N PRO A 4 -0.87 -10.82 5.20
CA PRO A 4 -1.37 -9.46 5.44
C PRO A 4 -2.82 -9.45 5.93
N MET A 5 -3.67 -10.33 5.37
CA MET A 5 -5.07 -10.47 5.75
C MET A 5 -5.22 -11.01 7.18
N LYS A 6 -4.43 -12.02 7.57
CA LYS A 6 -4.40 -12.52 8.95
C LYS A 6 -3.95 -11.45 9.94
N LYS A 7 -2.93 -10.66 9.60
CA LYS A 7 -2.46 -9.54 10.44
C LYS A 7 -3.53 -8.46 10.59
N ALA A 8 -4.20 -8.08 9.49
CA ALA A 8 -5.30 -7.11 9.54
C ALA A 8 -6.46 -7.60 10.41
N LEU A 9 -6.83 -8.89 10.30
CA LEU A 9 -7.86 -9.51 11.15
C LEU A 9 -7.48 -9.49 12.63
N LEU A 10 -6.23 -9.86 12.97
CA LEU A 10 -5.74 -9.85 14.34
C LEU A 10 -5.71 -8.45 14.95
N VAL A 11 -5.30 -7.44 14.17
CA VAL A 11 -5.34 -6.03 14.57
C VAL A 11 -6.78 -5.57 14.78
N GLY A 12 -7.70 -5.93 13.87
CA GLY A 12 -9.12 -5.62 14.01
C GLY A 12 -9.73 -6.22 15.27
N LEU A 13 -9.45 -7.51 15.55
CA LEU A 13 -9.89 -8.17 16.78
C LEU A 13 -9.32 -7.51 18.03
N GLY A 14 -8.03 -7.15 18.03
CA GLY A 14 -7.40 -6.46 19.16
C GLY A 14 -7.99 -5.07 19.44
N ILE A 15 -8.27 -4.30 18.39
CA ILE A 15 -8.94 -2.99 18.51
C ILE A 15 -10.36 -3.17 19.07
N GLN A 16 -11.10 -4.18 18.59
CA GLN A 16 -12.43 -4.49 19.07
C GLN A 16 -12.44 -4.85 20.57
N GLU A 17 -11.49 -5.68 21.00
CA GLU A 17 -11.31 -6.08 22.41
C GLU A 17 -11.00 -4.87 23.30
N LYS A 18 -10.03 -4.03 22.89
CA LYS A 18 -9.63 -2.80 23.60
C LYS A 18 -10.78 -1.82 23.76
N MET A 19 -11.58 -1.62 22.72
CA MET A 19 -12.73 -0.71 22.79
C MET A 19 -13.84 -1.26 23.67
N LYS A 20 -14.08 -2.57 23.64
CA LYS A 20 -15.06 -3.21 24.50
C LYS A 20 -14.66 -3.08 25.96
N GLU A 21 -13.40 -3.34 26.28
CA GLU A 21 -12.83 -3.18 27.63
C GLU A 21 -12.95 -1.72 28.12
N TYR A 22 -12.64 -0.75 27.26
CA TYR A 22 -12.78 0.67 27.58
C TYR A 22 -14.23 1.07 27.89
N VAL A 23 -15.19 0.60 27.10
CA VAL A 23 -16.62 0.84 27.31
C VAL A 23 -17.12 0.13 28.58
N ASP A 24 -16.69 -1.10 28.82
CA ASP A 24 -17.05 -1.84 30.04
C ASP A 24 -16.51 -1.16 31.31
N ASP A 25 -15.32 -0.59 31.25
CA ASP A 25 -14.74 0.19 32.36
C ASP A 25 -15.49 1.50 32.61
N LEU A 26 -15.96 2.18 31.56
CA LEU A 26 -16.82 3.36 31.69
C LEU A 26 -18.16 3.00 32.37
N VAL A 27 -18.72 1.85 32.04
CA VAL A 27 -19.94 1.34 32.68
C VAL A 27 -19.69 1.00 34.15
N ARG A 28 -18.56 0.33 34.46
CA ARG A 28 -18.18 0.00 35.85
C ARG A 28 -17.99 1.23 36.72
N LYS A 29 -17.45 2.31 36.16
CA LYS A 29 -17.28 3.60 36.84
C LYS A 29 -18.60 4.37 37.01
N GLY A 30 -19.68 3.91 36.38
CA GLY A 30 -20.99 4.58 36.38
C GLY A 30 -21.03 5.81 35.47
N GLU A 31 -20.01 6.05 34.66
CA GLU A 31 -19.95 7.16 33.70
C GLU A 31 -20.87 6.90 32.49
N VAL A 32 -21.22 5.64 32.25
CA VAL A 32 -22.08 5.18 31.15
C VAL A 32 -23.09 4.15 31.67
N SER A 33 -24.36 4.25 31.27
CA SER A 33 -25.34 3.23 31.61
C SER A 33 -25.19 1.97 30.73
N LYS A 34 -25.63 0.81 31.22
CA LYS A 34 -25.65 -0.43 30.43
C LYS A 34 -26.46 -0.32 29.13
N GLU A 35 -27.45 0.56 29.09
CA GLU A 35 -28.29 0.78 27.91
C GLU A 35 -27.58 1.63 26.85
N GLN A 36 -26.63 2.48 27.28
CA GLN A 36 -25.86 3.39 26.42
C GLN A 36 -24.50 2.80 25.98
N SER A 37 -24.03 1.73 26.62
CA SER A 37 -22.74 1.11 26.31
C SER A 37 -22.66 0.58 24.87
N GLY A 38 -23.75 -0.03 24.39
CA GLY A 38 -23.82 -0.56 23.03
C GLY A 38 -23.75 0.52 21.95
N SER A 39 -24.40 1.67 22.15
CA SER A 39 -24.31 2.79 21.21
C SER A 39 -22.93 3.43 21.22
N LEU A 40 -22.34 3.63 22.40
CA LEU A 40 -20.99 4.20 22.53
C LEU A 40 -19.93 3.31 21.88
N PHE A 41 -20.01 1.99 22.08
CA PHE A 41 -19.10 1.06 21.41
C PHE A 41 -19.20 1.18 19.88
N LYS A 42 -20.42 1.24 19.34
CA LYS A 42 -20.66 1.37 17.90
C LYS A 42 -20.13 2.70 17.35
N ASP A 43 -20.32 3.80 18.08
CA ASP A 43 -19.86 5.13 17.66
C ASP A 43 -18.33 5.26 17.71
N LEU A 44 -17.70 4.67 18.72
CA LEU A 44 -16.24 4.58 18.82
C LEU A 44 -15.66 3.74 17.68
N MET A 45 -16.28 2.60 17.37
CA MET A 45 -15.83 1.74 16.27
C MET A 45 -15.96 2.45 14.92
N GLY A 46 -17.11 3.06 14.65
CA GLY A 46 -17.34 3.81 13.42
C GLY A 46 -16.40 5.02 13.28
N SER A 47 -16.03 5.64 14.40
CA SER A 47 -15.03 6.72 14.41
C SER A 47 -13.61 6.19 14.14
N ALA A 48 -13.24 5.04 14.68
CA ALA A 48 -11.95 4.41 14.40
C ALA A 48 -11.81 3.99 12.93
N GLU A 49 -12.85 3.39 12.34
CA GLU A 49 -12.87 3.02 10.92
C GLU A 49 -12.62 4.24 10.02
N LYS A 50 -13.35 5.34 10.25
CA LYS A 50 -13.16 6.60 9.49
C LYS A 50 -11.76 7.18 9.65
N ASN A 51 -11.21 7.14 10.87
CA ASN A 51 -9.85 7.64 11.12
C ASN A 51 -8.79 6.77 10.45
N LEU A 52 -8.97 5.45 10.41
CA LEU A 52 -8.07 4.53 9.72
C LEU A 52 -8.05 4.75 8.21
N GLU A 53 -9.22 4.95 7.59
CA GLU A 53 -9.31 5.27 6.15
C GLU A 53 -8.60 6.60 5.81
N GLY A 54 -8.81 7.64 6.63
CA GLY A 54 -8.14 8.93 6.47
C GLY A 54 -6.62 8.82 6.63
N LEU A 55 -6.17 8.08 7.65
CA LEU A 55 -4.75 7.79 7.87
C LEU A 55 -4.13 7.06 6.68
N GLU A 56 -4.78 6.02 6.17
CA GLU A 56 -4.25 5.22 5.05
C GLU A 56 -4.02 6.09 3.80
N LYS A 57 -4.92 7.04 3.54
CA LYS A 57 -4.78 8.00 2.45
C LYS A 57 -3.60 8.95 2.66
N SER A 58 -3.50 9.58 3.83
CA SER A 58 -2.38 10.47 4.15
C SER A 58 -1.04 9.74 4.14
N TRP A 59 -1.01 8.49 4.64
CA TRP A 59 0.18 7.64 4.61
C TRP A 59 0.64 7.35 3.18
N ARG A 60 -0.28 7.03 2.26
CA ARG A 60 0.03 6.86 0.84
C ARG A 60 0.62 8.13 0.23
N GLU A 61 0.01 9.28 0.49
CA GLU A 61 0.49 10.58 0.00
C GLU A 61 1.90 10.92 0.53
N ILE A 62 2.18 10.63 1.80
CA ILE A 62 3.51 10.83 2.40
C ILE A 62 4.55 9.91 1.76
N ILE A 63 4.24 8.63 1.58
CA ILE A 63 5.16 7.67 0.94
C ILE A 63 5.42 8.08 -0.50
N GLN A 64 4.37 8.43 -1.25
CA GLN A 64 4.49 8.83 -2.64
C GLN A 64 5.31 10.11 -2.80
N SER A 65 5.00 11.16 -2.03
CA SER A 65 5.77 12.42 -2.06
C SER A 65 7.21 12.24 -1.63
N THR A 66 7.49 11.34 -0.67
CA THR A 66 8.87 11.02 -0.27
C THR A 66 9.60 10.27 -1.39
N MET A 67 8.95 9.31 -2.04
CA MET A 67 9.51 8.55 -3.16
C MET A 67 9.81 9.45 -4.37
N GLU A 68 8.92 10.40 -4.67
CA GLU A 68 9.14 11.44 -5.69
C GLU A 68 10.35 12.33 -5.35
N ARG A 69 10.50 12.73 -4.08
CA ARG A 69 11.64 13.56 -3.64
C ARG A 69 12.97 12.82 -3.63
N MET A 70 12.97 11.50 -3.44
CA MET A 70 14.19 10.70 -3.43
C MET A 70 14.73 10.40 -4.84
N ASN A 71 14.08 10.90 -5.90
CA ASN A 71 14.47 10.69 -7.30
C ASN A 71 14.69 9.20 -7.63
N LEU A 72 13.91 8.33 -6.98
CA LEU A 72 14.00 6.88 -7.14
C LEU A 72 13.20 6.46 -8.38
N PRO A 73 13.79 5.74 -9.33
CA PRO A 73 13.06 5.23 -10.48
C PRO A 73 12.00 4.23 -10.02
N THR A 74 10.78 4.39 -10.51
CA THR A 74 9.70 3.45 -10.22
C THR A 74 9.95 2.13 -10.96
N ARG A 75 9.24 1.07 -10.55
CA ARG A 75 9.29 -0.21 -11.27
C ARG A 75 8.89 -0.06 -12.74
N THR A 76 7.90 0.79 -13.02
CA THR A 76 7.47 1.09 -14.38
C THR A 76 8.55 1.80 -15.19
N ASP A 77 9.31 2.70 -14.56
CA ASP A 77 10.44 3.36 -15.23
C ASP A 77 11.53 2.37 -15.60
N MET A 78 11.83 1.42 -14.71
CA MET A 78 12.78 0.33 -14.97
C MET A 78 12.32 -0.58 -16.11
N GLU A 79 11.05 -1.00 -16.12
CA GLU A 79 10.49 -1.82 -17.20
C GLU A 79 10.50 -1.09 -18.55
N ASN A 80 10.21 0.22 -18.55
CA ASN A 80 10.28 1.04 -19.76
C ASN A 80 11.72 1.17 -20.27
N LEU A 81 12.69 1.32 -19.36
CA LEU A 81 14.10 1.34 -19.72
C LEU A 81 14.55 0.02 -20.31
N GLU A 82 14.17 -1.11 -19.69
CA GLU A 82 14.46 -2.45 -20.19
C GLU A 82 13.92 -2.67 -21.61
N LYS A 83 12.68 -2.27 -21.88
CA LYS A 83 12.09 -2.33 -23.24
C LYS A 83 12.89 -1.51 -24.25
N LYS A 84 13.29 -0.28 -23.89
CA LYS A 84 14.09 0.59 -24.77
C LYS A 84 15.46 -0.03 -25.05
N VAL A 85 16.13 -0.54 -24.02
CA VAL A 85 17.43 -1.22 -24.16
C VAL A 85 17.30 -2.42 -25.08
N ASN A 86 16.31 -3.29 -24.87
CA ASN A 86 16.08 -4.45 -25.73
C ASN A 86 15.77 -4.07 -27.19
N ALA A 87 15.00 -3.00 -27.42
CA ALA A 87 14.71 -2.51 -28.77
C ALA A 87 15.97 -1.99 -29.47
N LEU A 88 16.83 -1.27 -28.74
CA LEU A 88 18.11 -0.78 -29.26
C LEU A 88 19.08 -1.93 -29.54
N SER A 89 19.21 -2.89 -28.62
CA SER A 89 20.05 -4.09 -28.82
C SER A 89 19.63 -4.88 -30.05
N ARG A 90 18.32 -5.02 -30.31
CA ARG A 90 17.80 -5.67 -31.52
C ARG A 90 18.13 -4.90 -32.80
N ARG A 91 18.09 -3.56 -32.76
CA ARG A 91 18.43 -2.72 -33.92
C ARG A 91 19.92 -2.80 -34.23
N LEU A 92 20.77 -2.73 -33.22
CA LEU A 92 22.22 -2.91 -33.37
C LEU A 92 22.55 -4.28 -33.95
N ALA A 93 21.95 -5.36 -33.44
CA ALA A 93 22.16 -6.71 -33.96
C ALA A 93 21.71 -6.90 -35.43
N LYS A 94 20.76 -6.09 -35.92
CA LYS A 94 20.37 -6.09 -37.33
C LYS A 94 21.38 -5.36 -38.20
N LEU A 95 21.80 -4.17 -37.77
CA LEU A 95 22.82 -3.38 -38.48
C LEU A 95 24.16 -4.11 -38.57
N ASP A 96 24.56 -4.81 -37.50
CA ASP A 96 25.79 -5.63 -37.49
C ASP A 96 25.70 -6.86 -38.40
N LYS A 97 24.49 -7.33 -38.74
CA LYS A 97 24.30 -8.40 -39.72
C LYS A 97 24.32 -7.85 -41.15
N GLU A 98 23.60 -6.77 -41.40
CA GLU A 98 23.55 -6.10 -42.70
C GLU A 98 24.95 -5.62 -43.14
N GLY A 99 25.75 -5.06 -42.22
CA GLY A 99 27.12 -4.64 -42.51
C GLY A 99 28.12 -5.78 -42.78
N LYS A 100 27.82 -7.01 -42.34
CA LYS A 100 28.65 -8.20 -42.64
C LYS A 100 28.28 -8.84 -43.98
N GLU A 101 27.01 -8.78 -44.35
CA GLU A 101 26.53 -9.26 -45.66
C GLU A 101 27.04 -8.36 -46.80
N GLU A 102 27.19 -7.05 -46.59
CA GLU A 102 27.81 -6.13 -47.57
C GLU A 102 29.34 -6.29 -47.73
N GLU A 103 30.04 -6.88 -46.75
CA GLU A 103 31.49 -7.15 -46.81
C GLU A 103 31.81 -8.49 -47.51
N GLU A 104 30.91 -9.48 -47.48
CA GLU A 104 31.08 -10.76 -48.18
C GLU A 104 30.67 -10.73 -49.67
N GLU A 105 29.92 -9.71 -50.10
CA GLU A 105 29.47 -9.55 -51.50
C GLU A 105 30.41 -8.68 -52.37
N LYS A 106 31.51 -8.17 -51.81
CA LYS A 106 32.56 -7.39 -52.49
C LYS A 106 33.86 -8.16 -52.68
#